data_AF-A0A524D5P6-F1
#
_entry.id   AF-A0A524D5P6-F1
#
_cell.length_a   1.000
_cell.length_b   1.000
_cell.length_c   1.000
_cell.angle_alpha   90.00
_cell.angle_beta   90.00
_cell.angle_gamma   90.00
#
_symmetry.space_group_name_H-M   'P 1'
#
loop_
_entity.id
_entity.type
_entity.pdbx_description
1 polymer ?
#
loop_
_entity_poly.entity_id
_entity_poly.type
_entity_poly.pdbx_seq_one_letter_code
_entity_poly.pdbx_strand_id
1 'polypeptide(L)'
;MLFKEDKKLSTVYEINDYLSLKLLENGRTQILVKNKPLMLCTYLLINIPVDQIEDFDEINSIDEAEEHLSHEMHGRFNYQIPSETEFWGHCSNLEAWAENNYDTRILHRNLAFPLLKKLTSAGDPLAKRVFKEEIAKRIQSGYPSVINYLILSGYLTDFTKEELDTLVSLLSESLKEQFWILLGKSYSSQGYYRNALENFKRGIQLNPNSEELWQEMGRCYENLKNYKKAIEAYKKRVSLNPRDAKNHVDLAMCYLHLDLHNKALKSLKKASYMRFQNKQDYFFLLDAYNYFSLKFIESGKYSRAQQILQKSRTIRPEYPPTWLNLGALYLKKGSKEEALYAFSRALKGNIEDVFTWIRYHNRFSNTYSFDIKKILQRLSQYEEFKEIYWDYLYETDYEDEWYYYYAEDEEFLERIGDGFEEIYYDALVDNLKTVRRLKSKPTRLGGKRKEPHHS
;
A
#
# COMPACT_ATOMS: atom_id res chain seq x y z
N MET A 1 36.31 -0.04 -50.36
CA MET A 1 36.88 -0.88 -49.28
C MET A 1 36.09 -0.57 -48.03
N LEU A 2 35.29 -1.52 -47.57
CA LEU A 2 34.38 -1.41 -46.43
C LEU A 2 35.20 -1.24 -45.15
N PHE A 3 34.95 -0.18 -44.38
CA PHE A 3 35.33 -0.15 -42.97
C PHE A 3 34.52 -1.25 -42.27
N LYS A 4 35.22 -2.30 -41.83
CA LYS A 4 34.65 -3.27 -40.88
C LYS A 4 34.41 -2.52 -39.58
N GLU A 5 33.14 -2.36 -39.20
CA GLU A 5 32.79 -2.19 -37.81
C GLU A 5 33.23 -3.47 -37.07
N ASP A 6 34.34 -3.38 -36.35
CA ASP A 6 34.71 -4.38 -35.37
C ASP A 6 33.65 -4.38 -34.27
N LYS A 7 32.65 -5.26 -34.40
CA LYS A 7 31.81 -5.67 -33.27
C LYS A 7 32.75 -6.25 -32.21
N LYS A 8 33.13 -5.44 -31.22
CA LYS A 8 33.79 -5.90 -29.99
C LYS A 8 32.91 -7.00 -29.40
N LEU A 9 33.34 -8.25 -29.49
CA LEU A 9 32.69 -9.35 -28.78
C LEU A 9 32.58 -8.96 -27.32
N SER A 10 31.36 -8.96 -26.79
CA SER A 10 31.13 -8.71 -25.37
C SER A 10 31.85 -9.79 -24.55
N THR A 11 32.89 -9.43 -23.81
CA THR A 11 33.63 -10.34 -22.95
C THR A 11 32.72 -10.81 -21.81
N VAL A 12 32.56 -12.12 -21.69
CA VAL A 12 31.90 -12.76 -20.54
C VAL A 12 32.96 -13.51 -19.76
N TYR A 13 32.97 -13.33 -18.44
CA TYR A 13 33.85 -14.02 -17.51
C TYR A 13 33.01 -14.83 -16.54
N GLU A 14 33.22 -16.14 -16.51
CA GLU A 14 32.49 -17.07 -15.65
C GLU A 14 33.27 -17.27 -14.35
N ILE A 15 32.64 -16.96 -13.21
CA ILE A 15 33.24 -17.19 -11.88
C ILE A 15 32.89 -18.61 -11.42
N ASN A 16 31.62 -18.98 -11.56
CA ASN A 16 31.12 -20.32 -11.26
C ASN A 16 29.83 -20.60 -12.02
N ASP A 17 29.25 -21.79 -11.80
CA ASP A 17 28.01 -22.25 -12.46
C ASP A 17 26.80 -21.30 -12.30
N TYR A 18 26.85 -20.37 -11.35
CA TYR A 18 25.75 -19.46 -11.02
C TYR A 18 26.09 -17.98 -11.26
N LEU A 19 27.36 -17.57 -11.23
CA LEU A 19 27.81 -16.18 -11.24
C LEU A 19 28.76 -15.92 -12.41
N SER A 20 28.46 -14.89 -13.20
CA SER A 20 29.33 -14.40 -14.26
C SER A 20 29.27 -12.88 -14.38
N LEU A 21 30.26 -12.29 -15.05
CA LEU A 21 30.27 -10.88 -15.39
C LEU A 21 30.35 -10.70 -16.89
N LYS A 22 29.73 -9.64 -17.39
CA LYS A 22 29.76 -9.26 -18.79
C LYS A 22 30.20 -7.82 -18.93
N LEU A 23 31.21 -7.59 -19.78
CA LEU A 23 31.58 -6.27 -20.24
C LEU A 23 30.63 -5.86 -21.37
N LEU A 24 29.85 -4.80 -21.12
CA LEU A 24 28.94 -4.23 -22.11
C LEU A 24 29.69 -3.33 -23.09
N GLU A 25 29.12 -3.12 -24.27
CA GLU A 25 29.69 -2.26 -25.32
C GLU A 25 29.88 -0.80 -24.85
N ASN A 26 29.08 -0.35 -23.87
CA ASN A 26 29.19 0.96 -23.25
C ASN A 26 30.28 1.05 -22.15
N GLY A 27 31.11 0.01 -22.00
CA GLY A 27 32.20 -0.05 -21.03
C GLY A 27 31.76 -0.35 -19.60
N ARG A 28 30.48 -0.64 -19.34
CA ARG A 28 30.01 -1.01 -18.00
C ARG A 28 30.10 -2.50 -17.77
N THR A 29 30.41 -2.87 -16.53
CA THR A 29 30.36 -4.25 -16.07
C THR A 29 28.96 -4.60 -15.58
N GLN A 30 28.46 -5.76 -16.00
CA GLN A 30 27.16 -6.29 -15.60
C GLN A 30 27.35 -7.63 -14.92
N ILE A 31 26.87 -7.77 -13.68
CA ILE A 31 26.82 -9.03 -12.96
C ILE A 31 25.61 -9.84 -13.46
N LEU A 32 25.81 -11.13 -13.69
CA LEU A 32 24.81 -12.08 -14.15
C LEU A 32 24.68 -13.21 -13.12
N VAL A 33 23.45 -13.52 -12.72
CA VAL A 33 23.14 -14.69 -11.89
C VAL A 33 22.31 -15.66 -12.72
N LYS A 34 22.81 -16.86 -13.01
CA LYS A 34 22.22 -17.82 -13.97
C LYS A 34 21.79 -17.13 -15.28
N ASN A 35 22.72 -16.39 -15.89
CA ASN A 35 22.52 -15.65 -17.14
C ASN A 35 21.46 -14.54 -17.09
N LYS A 36 20.97 -14.16 -15.90
CA LYS A 36 20.05 -13.04 -15.73
C LYS A 36 20.78 -11.83 -15.16
N PRO A 37 20.64 -10.64 -15.76
CA PRO A 37 21.33 -9.45 -15.28
C PRO A 37 20.84 -9.06 -13.88
N LEU A 38 21.79 -8.80 -13.00
CA LEU A 38 21.54 -8.29 -11.67
C LEU A 38 21.60 -6.76 -11.71
N MET A 39 20.44 -6.12 -11.56
CA MET A 39 20.34 -4.67 -11.50
C MET A 39 20.54 -4.22 -10.04
N LEU A 40 21.78 -3.89 -9.68
CA LEU A 40 22.13 -3.26 -8.41
C LEU A 40 22.90 -1.96 -8.68
N CYS A 41 22.60 -0.92 -7.91
CA CYS A 41 23.40 0.31 -7.87
C CYS A 41 24.41 0.16 -6.73
N THR A 42 25.57 -0.44 -7.00
CA THR A 42 26.59 -0.71 -5.98
C THR A 42 27.99 -0.53 -6.55
N TYR A 43 28.89 0.00 -5.72
CA TYR A 43 30.32 0.06 -6.02
C TYR A 43 30.95 -1.32 -5.75
N LEU A 44 31.76 -1.79 -6.69
CA LEU A 44 32.50 -3.06 -6.62
C LEU A 44 34.00 -2.85 -6.29
N LEU A 45 34.45 -1.60 -6.37
CA LEU A 45 35.81 -1.17 -6.06
C LEU A 45 35.74 -0.14 -4.95
N ILE A 46 36.55 -0.34 -3.92
CA ILE A 46 36.86 0.67 -2.90
C ILE A 46 38.16 1.33 -3.33
N ASN A 47 38.15 2.66 -3.35
CA ASN A 47 39.36 3.42 -3.64
C ASN A 47 40.10 3.69 -2.33
N ILE A 48 41.34 3.23 -2.22
CA ILE A 48 42.21 3.50 -1.08
C ILE A 48 43.42 4.28 -1.62
N PRO A 49 43.66 5.53 -1.18
CA PRO A 49 44.85 6.29 -1.53
C PRO A 49 46.12 5.51 -1.18
N VAL A 50 47.12 5.55 -2.06
CA VAL A 50 48.35 4.76 -1.91
C VAL A 50 49.09 5.08 -0.61
N ASP A 51 49.00 6.34 -0.16
CA ASP A 51 49.57 6.85 1.08
C ASP A 51 48.82 6.40 2.35
N GLN A 52 47.63 5.82 2.20
CA GLN A 52 46.81 5.32 3.31
C GLN A 52 46.80 3.79 3.40
N ILE A 53 47.46 3.05 2.49
CA ILE A 53 47.41 1.57 2.45
C ILE A 53 47.88 0.93 3.76
N GLU A 54 48.90 1.50 4.41
CA GLU A 54 49.45 1.01 5.69
C GLU A 54 48.42 1.09 6.84
N ASP A 55 47.42 1.97 6.74
CA ASP A 55 46.35 2.08 7.74
C ASP A 55 45.33 0.91 7.67
N PHE A 56 45.42 0.05 6.64
CA PHE A 56 44.47 -1.05 6.37
C PHE A 56 45.06 -2.45 6.64
N ASP A 57 46.25 -2.54 7.24
CA ASP A 57 46.94 -3.82 7.49
C ASP A 57 46.18 -4.76 8.49
N GLU A 58 45.30 -4.22 9.34
CA GLU A 58 44.55 -4.97 10.38
C GLU A 58 43.02 -4.89 10.27
N ILE A 59 42.46 -4.94 9.06
CA ILE A 59 41.00 -4.85 8.89
C ILE A 59 40.34 -6.22 8.77
N ASN A 60 39.27 -6.43 9.54
CA ASN A 60 38.52 -7.67 9.59
C ASN A 60 37.45 -7.77 8.50
N SER A 61 37.01 -6.65 7.91
CA SER A 61 36.00 -6.63 6.84
C SER A 61 36.05 -5.38 5.96
N ILE A 62 35.55 -5.51 4.73
CA ILE A 62 35.40 -4.37 3.82
C ILE A 62 34.51 -3.25 4.40
N ASP A 63 33.48 -3.59 5.18
CA ASP A 63 32.62 -2.59 5.79
C ASP A 63 33.37 -1.77 6.87
N GLU A 64 34.28 -2.41 7.62
CA GLU A 64 35.16 -1.74 8.58
C GLU A 64 36.15 -0.80 7.88
N ALA A 65 36.74 -1.23 6.75
CA ALA A 65 37.57 -0.37 5.91
C ALA A 65 36.80 0.89 5.44
N GLU A 66 35.53 0.75 5.08
CA GLU A 66 34.69 1.88 4.66
C GLU A 66 34.50 2.91 5.78
N GLU A 67 34.30 2.48 7.02
CA GLU A 67 34.10 3.40 8.16
C GLU A 67 35.35 4.25 8.47
N HIS A 68 36.54 3.74 8.15
CA HIS A 68 37.79 4.47 8.25
C HIS A 68 38.05 5.43 7.07
N LEU A 69 37.34 5.25 5.95
CA LEU A 69 37.42 6.10 4.77
C LEU A 69 36.40 7.26 4.86
N SER A 70 36.81 8.48 4.50
CA SER A 70 35.86 9.60 4.44
C SER A 70 34.76 9.32 3.39
N HIS A 71 33.50 9.66 3.71
CA HIS A 71 32.32 9.47 2.83
C HIS A 71 32.47 10.06 1.40
N GLU A 72 33.50 10.87 1.18
CA GLU A 72 33.80 11.48 -0.12
C GLU A 72 34.24 10.45 -1.17
N MET A 73 34.75 9.26 -0.79
CA MET A 73 35.23 8.23 -1.73
C MET A 73 34.14 7.43 -2.46
N HIS A 74 32.86 7.69 -2.19
CA HIS A 74 31.72 7.14 -2.94
C HIS A 74 31.37 7.92 -4.21
N GLY A 75 32.27 8.79 -4.67
CA GLY A 75 32.14 9.52 -5.93
C GLY A 75 32.85 8.84 -7.09
N ARG A 76 32.32 9.00 -8.31
CA ARG A 76 33.14 8.87 -9.53
C ARG A 76 34.21 9.96 -9.51
N PHE A 77 35.31 9.77 -8.81
CA PHE A 77 36.46 10.63 -8.99
C PHE A 77 37.02 10.40 -10.41
N ASN A 78 37.57 11.47 -10.98
CA ASN A 78 38.05 11.59 -12.37
C ASN A 78 39.31 10.75 -12.67
N TYR A 79 39.43 9.55 -12.13
CA TYR A 79 40.40 8.58 -12.63
C TYR A 79 39.73 7.78 -13.75
N GLN A 80 40.16 8.02 -14.99
CA GLN A 80 39.75 7.22 -16.14
C GLN A 80 40.47 5.87 -16.06
N ILE A 81 40.00 4.96 -15.21
CA ILE A 81 40.37 3.55 -15.31
C ILE A 81 39.77 3.04 -16.62
N PRO A 82 40.56 2.41 -17.52
CA PRO A 82 40.00 1.80 -18.71
C PRO A 82 38.93 0.78 -18.33
N SER A 83 37.78 0.80 -19.00
CA SER A 83 36.64 -0.09 -18.70
C SER A 83 37.02 -1.58 -18.64
N GLU A 84 38.02 -2.00 -19.43
CA GLU A 84 38.54 -3.36 -19.41
C GLU A 84 39.35 -3.66 -18.13
N THR A 85 40.19 -2.73 -17.67
CA THR A 85 40.91 -2.84 -16.40
C THR A 85 39.93 -2.88 -15.23
N GLU A 86 38.92 -2.01 -15.26
CA GLU A 86 37.86 -1.98 -14.24
C GLU A 86 37.08 -3.30 -14.21
N PHE A 87 36.74 -3.84 -15.39
CA PHE A 87 36.08 -5.13 -15.53
C PHE A 87 36.87 -6.28 -14.91
N TRP A 88 38.18 -6.37 -15.17
CA TRP A 88 39.03 -7.41 -14.57
C TRP A 88 39.18 -7.23 -13.05
N GLY A 89 39.22 -5.99 -12.56
CA GLY A 89 39.17 -5.71 -11.12
C GLY A 89 37.87 -6.23 -10.48
N HIS A 90 36.72 -5.98 -11.11
CA HIS A 90 35.43 -6.50 -10.66
C HIS A 90 35.37 -8.03 -10.69
N CYS A 91 35.94 -8.66 -11.73
CA CYS A 91 36.03 -10.12 -11.83
C CYS A 91 36.86 -10.70 -10.70
N SER A 92 38.06 -10.16 -10.47
CA SER A 92 38.96 -10.59 -9.39
C SER A 92 38.31 -10.49 -8.01
N ASN A 93 37.62 -9.38 -7.71
CA ASN A 93 36.94 -9.20 -6.42
C ASN A 93 35.81 -10.22 -6.20
N LEU A 94 34.98 -10.47 -7.22
CA LEU A 94 33.89 -11.45 -7.10
C LEU A 94 34.40 -12.89 -7.12
N GLU A 95 35.50 -13.17 -7.84
CA GLU A 95 36.17 -14.47 -7.84
C GLU A 95 36.74 -14.77 -6.46
N ALA A 96 37.52 -13.86 -5.88
CA ALA A 96 38.05 -13.98 -4.53
C ALA A 96 36.94 -14.21 -3.49
N TRP A 97 35.82 -13.50 -3.61
CA TRP A 97 34.65 -13.72 -2.76
C TRP A 97 34.04 -15.12 -2.92
N ALA A 98 33.90 -15.60 -4.15
CA ALA A 98 33.34 -16.92 -4.43
C ALA A 98 34.28 -18.06 -3.96
N GLU A 99 35.58 -17.94 -4.19
CA GLU A 99 36.60 -18.91 -3.75
C GLU A 99 36.68 -19.01 -2.23
N ASN A 100 36.44 -17.90 -1.53
CA ASN A 100 36.36 -17.86 -0.07
C ASN A 100 34.96 -18.20 0.47
N ASN A 101 34.21 -19.04 -0.24
CA ASN A 101 32.90 -19.53 0.16
C ASN A 101 31.88 -18.42 0.49
N TYR A 102 31.89 -17.34 -0.30
CA TYR A 102 31.00 -16.18 -0.14
C TYR A 102 31.13 -15.46 1.22
N ASP A 103 32.32 -15.44 1.80
CA ASP A 103 32.59 -14.71 3.04
C ASP A 103 32.19 -13.24 2.92
N THR A 104 31.21 -12.82 3.73
CA THR A 104 30.66 -11.45 3.68
C THR A 104 31.62 -10.37 4.17
N ARG A 105 32.80 -10.75 4.66
CA ARG A 105 33.88 -9.81 4.99
C ARG A 105 34.65 -9.34 3.76
N ILE A 106 34.60 -10.09 2.64
CA ILE A 106 35.39 -9.87 1.42
C ILE A 106 34.66 -9.01 0.39
N LEU A 107 33.35 -8.81 0.52
CA LEU A 107 32.59 -7.86 -0.30
C LEU A 107 31.78 -6.94 0.59
N HIS A 108 31.66 -5.69 0.17
CA HIS A 108 30.84 -4.71 0.87
C HIS A 108 29.38 -5.19 1.02
N ARG A 109 28.78 -4.99 2.19
CA ARG A 109 27.43 -5.50 2.55
C ARG A 109 26.34 -5.17 1.54
N ASN A 110 26.40 -3.99 0.92
CA ASN A 110 25.39 -3.55 -0.06
C ASN A 110 25.40 -4.38 -1.34
N LEU A 111 26.49 -5.09 -1.64
CA LEU A 111 26.59 -6.01 -2.76
C LEU A 111 26.50 -7.47 -2.30
N ALA A 112 27.26 -7.83 -1.25
CA ALA A 112 27.36 -9.21 -0.78
C ALA A 112 25.99 -9.80 -0.42
N PHE A 113 25.18 -9.06 0.34
CA PHE A 113 23.91 -9.57 0.86
C PHE A 113 22.83 -9.72 -0.22
N PRO A 114 22.60 -8.73 -1.11
CA PRO A 114 21.70 -8.92 -2.25
C PRO A 114 22.16 -10.00 -3.23
N LEU A 115 23.48 -10.14 -3.46
CA LEU A 115 24.04 -11.16 -4.34
C LEU A 115 23.83 -12.56 -3.77
N LEU A 116 24.09 -12.76 -2.47
CA LEU A 116 23.77 -14.01 -1.75
C LEU A 116 22.29 -14.38 -1.86
N LYS A 117 21.38 -13.41 -1.69
CA LYS A 117 19.94 -13.65 -1.86
C LYS A 117 19.63 -14.14 -3.28
N LYS A 118 20.21 -13.50 -4.30
CA LYS A 118 19.97 -13.86 -5.70
C LYS A 118 20.54 -15.22 -6.08
N LEU A 119 21.75 -15.54 -5.61
CA LEU A 119 22.36 -16.86 -5.78
C LEU A 119 21.54 -17.94 -5.07
N THR A 120 21.04 -17.66 -3.86
CA THR A 120 20.12 -18.53 -3.13
C THR A 120 18.84 -18.80 -3.94
N SER A 121 18.20 -17.75 -4.48
CA SER A 121 17.02 -17.90 -5.35
C SER A 121 17.33 -18.62 -6.66
N ALA A 122 18.57 -18.55 -7.15
CA ALA A 122 19.04 -19.28 -8.32
C ALA A 122 19.32 -20.77 -8.03
N GLY A 123 19.30 -21.18 -6.76
CA GLY A 123 19.49 -22.56 -6.33
C GLY A 123 20.95 -22.93 -6.07
N ASP A 124 21.82 -21.97 -5.76
CA ASP A 124 23.17 -22.24 -5.28
C ASP A 124 23.11 -22.74 -3.82
N PRO A 125 23.51 -24.00 -3.53
CA PRO A 125 23.42 -24.57 -2.19
C PRO A 125 24.40 -23.93 -1.20
N LEU A 126 25.58 -23.51 -1.66
CA LEU A 126 26.58 -22.85 -0.82
C LEU A 126 26.10 -21.45 -0.46
N ALA A 127 25.64 -20.67 -1.44
CA ALA A 127 25.07 -19.35 -1.19
C ALA A 127 23.87 -19.44 -0.24
N LYS A 128 22.99 -20.45 -0.42
CA LYS A 128 21.85 -20.68 0.48
C LYS A 128 22.31 -20.93 1.92
N ARG A 129 23.33 -21.75 2.14
CA ARG A 129 23.88 -22.01 3.47
C ARG A 129 24.44 -20.73 4.09
N VAL A 130 25.36 -20.07 3.39
CA VAL A 130 26.05 -18.86 3.87
C VAL A 130 25.04 -17.76 4.17
N PHE A 131 24.08 -17.53 3.27
CA PHE A 131 23.03 -16.54 3.44
C PHE A 131 22.19 -16.78 4.72
N LYS A 132 21.84 -18.04 5.02
CA LYS A 132 21.09 -18.38 6.24
C LYS A 132 21.92 -18.19 7.51
N GLU A 133 23.19 -18.56 7.49
CA GLU A 133 24.13 -18.34 8.60
C GLU A 133 24.30 -16.85 8.89
N GLU A 134 24.41 -16.03 7.84
CA GLU A 134 24.60 -14.58 7.94
C GLU A 134 23.35 -13.88 8.51
N ILE A 135 22.16 -14.37 8.15
CA ILE A 135 20.90 -13.96 8.80
C ILE A 135 20.91 -14.36 10.28
N ALA A 136 21.31 -15.58 10.60
CA ALA A 136 21.35 -16.06 11.98
C ALA A 136 22.28 -15.22 12.85
N LYS A 137 23.49 -14.90 12.38
CA LYS A 137 24.43 -14.00 13.08
C LYS A 137 23.82 -12.62 13.33
N ARG A 138 23.16 -12.03 12.32
CA ARG A 138 22.50 -10.72 12.46
C ARG A 138 21.33 -10.76 13.45
N ILE A 139 20.56 -11.84 13.46
CA ILE A 139 19.47 -12.03 14.45
C ILE A 139 20.05 -12.21 15.85
N GLN A 140 21.14 -12.98 16.00
CA GLN A 140 21.83 -13.20 17.26
C GLN A 140 22.38 -11.90 17.88
N SER A 141 22.70 -10.89 17.07
CA SER A 141 23.09 -9.56 17.58
C SER A 141 22.03 -8.92 18.47
N GLY A 142 20.76 -9.32 18.33
CA GLY A 142 19.64 -8.87 19.16
C GLY A 142 19.18 -7.43 18.90
N TYR A 143 19.77 -6.72 17.93
CA TYR A 143 19.35 -5.35 17.61
C TYR A 143 18.00 -5.31 16.91
N PRO A 144 16.95 -4.70 17.51
CA PRO A 144 15.60 -4.73 16.94
C PRO A 144 15.51 -4.11 15.54
N SER A 145 16.27 -3.06 15.25
CA SER A 145 16.30 -2.41 13.92
C SER A 145 16.78 -3.37 12.83
N VAL A 146 17.81 -4.16 13.12
CA VAL A 146 18.36 -5.17 12.19
C VAL A 146 17.36 -6.29 11.96
N ILE A 147 16.76 -6.82 13.02
CA ILE A 147 15.74 -7.88 12.94
C ILE A 147 14.54 -7.40 12.11
N ASN A 148 14.06 -6.18 12.37
CA ASN A 148 12.95 -5.57 11.63
C ASN A 148 13.27 -5.44 10.14
N TYR A 149 14.46 -4.94 9.81
CA TYR A 149 14.91 -4.83 8.42
C TYR A 149 14.92 -6.18 7.72
N LEU A 150 15.51 -7.21 8.35
CA LEU A 150 15.57 -8.55 7.76
C LEU A 150 14.19 -9.13 7.45
N ILE A 151 13.22 -8.94 8.36
CA ILE A 151 11.85 -9.42 8.22
C ILE A 151 11.07 -8.64 7.15
N LEU A 152 11.12 -7.30 7.21
CA LEU A 152 10.34 -6.42 6.33
C LEU A 152 10.86 -6.43 4.89
N SER A 153 12.17 -6.62 4.70
CA SER A 153 12.78 -6.81 3.38
C SER A 153 12.61 -8.24 2.82
N GLY A 154 11.88 -9.11 3.54
CA GLY A 154 11.53 -10.44 3.08
C GLY A 154 12.75 -11.34 2.90
N TYR A 155 13.74 -11.25 3.80
CA TYR A 155 14.89 -12.16 3.79
C TYR A 155 14.60 -13.50 4.50
N LEU A 156 13.51 -13.57 5.27
CA LEU A 156 13.10 -14.77 6.01
C LEU A 156 12.02 -15.61 5.30
N THR A 157 11.60 -15.25 4.10
CA THR A 157 10.45 -15.90 3.42
C THR A 157 10.70 -17.37 3.10
N ASP A 158 11.95 -17.74 2.82
CA ASP A 158 12.38 -19.07 2.38
C ASP A 158 12.88 -19.96 3.54
N PHE A 159 12.68 -19.50 4.79
CA PHE A 159 13.02 -20.27 5.97
C PHE A 159 11.91 -21.28 6.28
N THR A 160 12.33 -22.50 6.59
CA THR A 160 11.44 -23.54 7.09
C THR A 160 11.01 -23.23 8.52
N LYS A 161 9.98 -23.94 8.98
CA LYS A 161 9.42 -23.78 10.31
C LYS A 161 10.46 -24.01 11.41
N GLU A 162 11.29 -25.05 11.22
CA GLU A 162 12.35 -25.47 12.13
C GLU A 162 13.51 -24.48 12.14
N GLU A 163 13.87 -23.93 10.97
CA GLU A 163 14.90 -22.88 10.88
C GLU A 163 14.44 -21.59 11.56
N LEU A 164 13.17 -21.20 11.39
CA LEU A 164 12.60 -20.06 12.11
C LEU A 164 12.58 -20.29 13.63
N ASP A 165 12.26 -21.50 14.10
CA ASP A 165 12.33 -21.82 15.53
C ASP A 165 13.76 -21.72 16.07
N THR A 166 14.74 -22.18 15.28
CA THR A 166 16.16 -22.04 15.60
C THR A 166 16.54 -20.56 15.71
N LEU A 167 16.15 -19.72 14.75
CA LEU A 167 16.42 -18.28 14.81
C LEU A 167 15.81 -17.62 16.05
N VAL A 168 14.57 -17.96 16.38
CA VAL A 168 13.88 -17.40 17.56
C VAL A 168 14.50 -17.90 18.86
N SER A 169 15.11 -19.09 18.88
CA SER A 169 15.84 -19.57 20.06
C SER A 169 17.08 -18.73 20.39
N LEU A 170 17.64 -18.01 19.41
CA LEU A 170 18.77 -17.10 19.60
C LEU A 170 18.35 -15.74 20.19
N LEU A 171 17.06 -15.43 20.21
CA LEU A 171 16.53 -14.13 20.67
C LEU A 171 16.24 -14.12 22.17
N SER A 172 16.37 -12.95 22.78
CA SER A 172 15.87 -12.71 24.14
C SER A 172 14.35 -12.85 24.21
N GLU A 173 13.82 -13.26 25.36
CA GLU A 173 12.37 -13.48 25.56
C GLU A 173 11.53 -12.26 25.19
N SER A 174 12.03 -11.04 25.44
CA SER A 174 11.34 -9.80 25.11
C SER A 174 11.17 -9.56 23.61
N LEU A 175 12.02 -10.16 22.77
CA LEU A 175 11.98 -9.99 21.32
C LEU A 175 11.21 -11.09 20.59
N LYS A 176 10.98 -12.25 21.22
CA LYS A 176 10.33 -13.40 20.56
C LYS A 176 8.90 -13.10 20.12
N GLU A 177 8.10 -12.44 20.97
CA GLU A 177 6.73 -12.03 20.59
C GLU A 177 6.76 -11.08 19.39
N GLN A 178 7.60 -10.03 19.48
CA GLN A 178 7.73 -9.02 18.45
C GLN A 178 8.19 -9.61 17.11
N PHE A 179 9.13 -10.56 17.14
CA PHE A 179 9.60 -11.28 15.97
C PHE A 179 8.44 -11.97 15.23
N TRP A 180 7.61 -12.74 15.95
CA TRP A 180 6.46 -13.43 15.35
C TRP A 180 5.39 -12.47 14.83
N ILE A 181 5.14 -11.36 15.55
CA ILE A 181 4.23 -10.30 15.08
C ILE A 181 4.72 -9.72 13.75
N LEU A 182 5.99 -9.34 13.67
CA LEU A 182 6.55 -8.71 12.48
C LEU A 182 6.61 -9.68 11.30
N LEU A 183 7.02 -10.93 11.54
CA LEU A 183 7.07 -11.93 10.49
C LEU A 183 5.66 -12.25 9.98
N GLY A 184 4.68 -12.38 10.87
CA GLY A 184 3.28 -12.54 10.49
C GLY A 184 2.74 -11.37 9.66
N LYS A 185 3.05 -10.13 10.05
CA LYS A 185 2.68 -8.93 9.28
C LYS A 185 3.33 -8.88 7.91
N SER A 186 4.61 -9.26 7.81
CA SER A 186 5.34 -9.34 6.54
C SER A 186 4.71 -10.37 5.59
N TYR A 187 4.32 -11.55 6.08
CA TYR A 187 3.56 -12.51 5.27
C TYR A 187 2.17 -11.99 4.90
N SER A 188 1.48 -11.30 5.82
CA SER A 188 0.14 -10.75 5.56
C SER A 188 0.16 -9.65 4.51
N SER A 189 1.16 -8.76 4.50
CA SER A 189 1.28 -7.70 3.49
C SER A 189 1.56 -8.25 2.09
N GLN A 190 2.23 -9.41 2.01
CA GLN A 190 2.47 -10.16 0.78
C GLN A 190 1.28 -11.04 0.35
N GLY A 191 0.18 -11.07 1.13
CA GLY A 191 -1.00 -11.88 0.84
C GLY A 191 -0.91 -13.36 1.26
N TYR A 192 0.18 -13.77 1.90
CA TYR A 192 0.38 -15.12 2.43
C TYR A 192 -0.31 -15.32 3.79
N TYR A 193 -1.63 -15.13 3.83
CA TYR A 193 -2.41 -15.08 5.07
C TYR A 193 -2.33 -16.38 5.92
N ARG A 194 -2.13 -17.54 5.29
CA ARG A 194 -1.98 -18.82 6.03
C ARG A 194 -0.66 -18.88 6.81
N ASN A 195 0.44 -18.47 6.19
CA ASN A 195 1.74 -18.35 6.84
C ASN A 195 1.69 -17.27 7.93
N ALA A 196 1.05 -16.13 7.67
CA ALA A 196 0.84 -15.10 8.68
C ALA A 196 0.12 -15.64 9.92
N LEU A 197 -0.97 -16.39 9.74
CA LEU A 197 -1.71 -17.01 10.84
C LEU A 197 -0.88 -18.00 11.66
N GLU A 198 0.04 -18.74 11.04
CA GLU A 198 0.94 -19.65 11.78
C GLU A 198 1.89 -18.86 12.68
N ASN A 199 2.49 -17.80 12.15
CA ASN A 199 3.36 -16.91 12.93
C ASN A 199 2.61 -16.21 14.05
N PHE A 200 1.40 -15.67 13.80
CA PHE A 200 0.60 -15.07 14.86
C PHE A 200 0.18 -16.06 15.94
N LYS A 201 -0.10 -17.33 15.60
CA LYS A 201 -0.35 -18.37 16.62
C LYS A 201 0.86 -18.60 17.52
N ARG A 202 2.08 -18.56 16.97
CA ARG A 202 3.32 -18.64 17.76
C ARG A 202 3.47 -17.43 18.68
N GLY A 203 3.17 -16.23 18.18
CA GLY A 203 3.10 -15.03 19.02
C GLY A 203 2.08 -15.18 20.17
N ILE A 204 0.88 -15.70 19.90
CA ILE A 204 -0.17 -15.91 20.91
C ILE A 204 0.22 -16.94 21.97
N GLN A 205 1.00 -17.97 21.59
CA GLN A 205 1.53 -18.93 22.56
C GLN A 205 2.45 -18.27 23.58
N LEU A 206 3.18 -17.22 23.18
CA LEU A 206 4.03 -16.43 24.07
C LEU A 206 3.21 -15.42 24.89
N ASN A 207 2.29 -14.72 24.24
CA ASN A 207 1.43 -13.73 24.89
C ASN A 207 -0.05 -13.87 24.46
N PRO A 208 -0.84 -14.65 25.21
CA PRO A 208 -2.26 -14.85 24.90
C PRO A 208 -3.13 -13.60 25.04
N ASN A 209 -2.64 -12.55 25.71
CA ASN A 209 -3.37 -11.32 25.99
C ASN A 209 -2.98 -10.15 25.07
N SER A 210 -2.17 -10.42 24.04
CA SER A 210 -1.77 -9.43 23.05
C SER A 210 -2.95 -9.05 22.15
N GLU A 211 -3.50 -7.84 22.34
CA GLU A 211 -4.62 -7.33 21.53
C GLU A 211 -4.26 -7.29 20.04
N GLU A 212 -3.02 -6.89 19.72
CA GLU A 212 -2.50 -6.78 18.36
C GLU A 212 -2.48 -8.13 17.65
N LEU A 213 -2.04 -9.20 18.31
CA LEU A 213 -2.03 -10.54 17.71
C LEU A 213 -3.44 -11.03 17.36
N TRP A 214 -4.42 -10.82 18.24
CA TRP A 214 -5.82 -11.17 17.96
C TRP A 214 -6.42 -10.33 16.83
N GLN A 215 -6.04 -9.05 16.74
CA GLN A 215 -6.41 -8.18 15.63
C GLN A 215 -5.88 -8.73 14.30
N GLU A 216 -4.58 -8.98 14.21
CA GLU A 216 -3.95 -9.40 12.96
C GLU A 216 -4.41 -10.79 12.51
N MET A 217 -4.69 -11.70 13.46
CA MET A 217 -5.36 -12.97 13.14
C MET A 217 -6.78 -12.78 12.60
N GLY A 218 -7.57 -11.88 13.19
CA GLY A 218 -8.90 -11.54 12.69
C GLY A 218 -8.86 -11.06 11.25
N ARG A 219 -7.95 -10.12 10.95
CA ARG A 219 -7.73 -9.59 9.59
C ARG A 219 -7.31 -10.66 8.61
N CYS A 220 -6.41 -11.56 9.00
CA CYS A 220 -6.01 -12.67 8.13
C CYS A 220 -7.19 -13.61 7.83
N TYR A 221 -8.02 -13.92 8.83
CA TYR A 221 -9.20 -14.73 8.61
C TYR A 221 -10.26 -14.04 7.73
N GLU A 222 -10.42 -12.72 7.83
CA GLU A 222 -11.29 -11.94 6.93
C GLU A 222 -10.80 -11.97 5.49
N ASN A 223 -9.50 -11.78 5.27
CA ASN A 223 -8.91 -11.87 3.93
C ASN A 223 -9.04 -13.28 3.33
N LEU A 224 -9.02 -14.32 4.17
CA LEU A 224 -9.32 -15.69 3.79
C LEU A 224 -10.83 -15.99 3.68
N LYS A 225 -11.70 -14.99 3.86
CA LYS A 225 -13.18 -15.09 3.89
C LYS A 225 -13.70 -16.08 4.94
N ASN A 226 -12.89 -16.41 5.95
CA ASN A 226 -13.27 -17.27 7.07
C ASN A 226 -13.82 -16.44 8.23
N TYR A 227 -14.98 -15.82 7.99
CA TYR A 227 -15.59 -14.89 8.94
C TYR A 227 -15.95 -15.54 10.28
N LYS A 228 -16.17 -16.86 10.34
CA LYS A 228 -16.42 -17.58 11.60
C LYS A 228 -15.21 -17.54 12.52
N LYS A 229 -14.01 -17.84 12.01
CA LYS A 229 -12.76 -17.76 12.79
C LYS A 229 -12.36 -16.31 13.07
N ALA A 230 -12.62 -15.39 12.14
CA ALA A 230 -12.42 -13.97 12.37
C ALA A 230 -13.26 -13.47 13.57
N ILE A 231 -14.54 -13.88 13.67
CA ILE A 231 -15.40 -13.57 14.83
C ILE A 231 -14.81 -14.10 16.13
N GLU A 232 -14.23 -15.30 16.16
CA GLU A 232 -13.60 -15.85 17.36
C GLU A 232 -12.40 -15.00 17.80
N ALA A 233 -11.52 -14.64 16.85
CA ALA A 233 -10.36 -13.78 17.12
C ALA A 233 -10.79 -12.37 17.59
N TYR A 234 -11.74 -11.73 16.90
CA TYR A 234 -12.23 -10.41 17.30
C TYR A 234 -13.02 -10.43 18.60
N LYS A 235 -13.72 -11.51 18.95
CA LYS A 235 -14.30 -11.64 20.28
C LYS A 235 -13.25 -11.67 21.37
N LYS A 236 -12.12 -12.36 21.15
CA LYS A 236 -10.98 -12.35 22.08
C LYS A 236 -10.41 -10.94 22.21
N ARG A 237 -10.17 -10.25 21.08
CA ARG A 237 -9.76 -8.84 21.07
C ARG A 237 -10.71 -7.92 21.85
N VAL A 238 -12.03 -8.02 21.59
CA VAL A 238 -13.07 -7.27 22.33
C VAL A 238 -13.06 -7.59 23.83
N SER A 239 -12.76 -8.83 24.22
CA SER A 239 -12.68 -9.17 25.65
C SER A 239 -11.46 -8.56 26.36
N LEU A 240 -10.36 -8.36 25.65
CA LEU A 240 -9.15 -7.71 26.16
C LEU A 240 -9.33 -6.20 26.25
N ASN A 241 -9.95 -5.59 25.24
CA ASN A 241 -10.23 -4.16 25.21
C ASN A 241 -11.68 -3.88 24.78
N PRO A 242 -12.63 -3.91 25.73
CA PRO A 242 -14.06 -3.81 25.43
C PRO A 242 -14.53 -2.38 25.11
N ARG A 243 -13.69 -1.36 25.37
CA ARG A 243 -14.04 0.06 25.21
C ARG A 243 -13.57 0.65 23.89
N ASP A 244 -12.76 -0.06 23.12
CA ASP A 244 -12.39 0.38 21.78
C ASP A 244 -13.54 0.13 20.80
N ALA A 245 -14.10 1.22 20.27
CA ALA A 245 -15.17 1.18 19.29
C ALA A 245 -14.79 0.38 18.04
N LYS A 246 -13.52 0.43 17.61
CA LYS A 246 -13.02 -0.28 16.42
C LYS A 246 -13.16 -1.79 16.55
N ASN A 247 -12.93 -2.33 17.74
CA ASN A 247 -13.06 -3.76 18.02
C ASN A 247 -14.49 -4.26 17.77
N HIS A 248 -15.49 -3.44 18.10
CA HIS A 248 -16.90 -3.76 17.85
C HIS A 248 -17.30 -3.55 16.39
N VAL A 249 -16.66 -2.62 15.67
CA VAL A 249 -16.87 -2.44 14.23
C VAL A 249 -16.33 -3.62 13.43
N ASP A 250 -15.09 -4.05 13.67
CA ASP A 250 -14.48 -5.20 13.01
C ASP A 250 -15.32 -6.48 13.23
N LEU A 251 -15.76 -6.69 14.47
CA LEU A 251 -16.66 -7.79 14.82
C LEU A 251 -18.03 -7.67 14.10
N ALA A 252 -18.57 -6.46 13.97
CA ALA A 252 -19.82 -6.23 13.26
C ALA A 252 -19.70 -6.56 11.77
N MET A 253 -18.61 -6.14 11.12
CA MET A 253 -18.34 -6.41 9.71
C MET A 253 -18.31 -7.92 9.44
N CYS A 254 -17.63 -8.69 10.27
CA CYS A 254 -17.67 -10.14 10.16
C CYS A 254 -19.08 -10.73 10.33
N TYR A 255 -19.90 -10.19 11.24
CA TYR A 255 -21.30 -10.63 11.36
C TYR A 255 -22.13 -10.28 10.13
N LEU A 256 -21.88 -9.14 9.47
CA LEU A 256 -22.56 -8.74 8.24
C LEU A 256 -22.23 -9.68 7.09
N HIS A 257 -20.96 -10.07 6.94
CA HIS A 257 -20.55 -11.04 5.92
C HIS A 257 -21.16 -12.44 6.10
N LEU A 258 -21.68 -12.76 7.28
CA LEU A 258 -22.40 -14.01 7.56
C LEU A 258 -23.93 -13.82 7.63
N ASP A 259 -24.45 -12.66 7.18
CA ASP A 259 -25.87 -12.29 7.25
C ASP A 259 -26.48 -12.31 8.66
N LEU A 260 -25.63 -12.24 9.70
CA LEU A 260 -26.03 -12.21 11.11
C LEU A 260 -26.42 -10.79 11.55
N HIS A 261 -27.38 -10.21 10.84
CA HIS A 261 -27.81 -8.81 10.92
C HIS A 261 -28.09 -8.30 12.34
N ASN A 262 -28.75 -9.10 13.18
CA ASN A 262 -29.05 -8.69 14.56
C ASN A 262 -27.79 -8.57 15.43
N LYS A 263 -26.80 -9.47 15.25
CA LYS A 263 -25.53 -9.44 15.98
C LYS A 263 -24.65 -8.29 15.49
N ALA A 264 -24.63 -8.04 14.18
CA ALA A 264 -23.96 -6.89 13.59
C ALA A 264 -24.51 -5.58 14.15
N LEU A 265 -25.84 -5.38 14.11
CA LEU A 265 -26.46 -4.16 14.62
C LEU A 265 -26.18 -3.94 16.11
N LYS A 266 -26.21 -5.00 16.92
CA LYS A 266 -25.87 -4.92 18.34
C LYS A 266 -24.42 -4.46 18.55
N SER A 267 -23.49 -4.92 17.72
CA SER A 267 -22.06 -4.57 17.80
C SER A 267 -21.83 -3.13 17.31
N LEU A 268 -22.42 -2.71 16.20
CA LEU A 268 -22.37 -1.31 15.74
C LEU A 268 -22.99 -0.32 16.73
N LYS A 269 -24.11 -0.70 17.37
CA LYS A 269 -24.70 0.09 18.46
C LYS A 269 -23.71 0.26 19.61
N LYS A 270 -23.04 -0.81 20.03
CA LYS A 270 -21.99 -0.70 21.07
C LYS A 270 -20.88 0.25 20.66
N ALA A 271 -20.36 0.12 19.44
CA ALA A 271 -19.33 1.02 18.90
C ALA A 271 -19.77 2.49 18.94
N SER A 272 -21.04 2.79 18.63
CA SER A 272 -21.55 4.18 18.62
C SER A 272 -21.63 4.84 20.00
N TYR A 273 -21.64 4.07 21.09
CA TYR A 273 -21.62 4.60 22.46
C TYR A 273 -20.21 4.64 23.06
N MET A 274 -19.19 4.22 22.32
CA MET A 274 -17.81 4.10 22.79
C MET A 274 -16.96 5.26 22.28
N ARG A 275 -15.86 5.51 22.99
CA ARG A 275 -14.88 6.51 22.57
C ARG A 275 -14.03 5.92 21.46
N PHE A 276 -14.05 6.55 20.30
CA PHE A 276 -13.06 6.30 19.27
C PHE A 276 -11.72 6.88 19.71
N GLN A 277 -10.64 6.10 19.57
CA GLN A 277 -9.31 6.56 19.94
C GLN A 277 -8.84 7.66 18.98
N ASN A 278 -9.14 7.49 17.68
CA ASN A 278 -8.82 8.46 16.64
C ASN A 278 -10.08 9.00 15.95
N LYS A 279 -10.03 10.26 15.50
CA LYS A 279 -11.10 10.85 14.67
C LYS A 279 -11.36 10.03 13.39
N GLN A 280 -10.31 9.39 12.85
CA GLN A 280 -10.41 8.52 11.69
C GLN A 280 -11.25 7.27 11.94
N ASP A 281 -11.33 6.80 13.19
CA ASP A 281 -12.04 5.55 13.48
C ASP A 281 -13.57 5.69 13.36
N TYR A 282 -14.09 6.92 13.39
CA TYR A 282 -15.50 7.20 13.08
C TYR A 282 -15.85 6.83 11.64
N PHE A 283 -14.90 6.90 10.70
CA PHE A 283 -15.15 6.48 9.32
C PHE A 283 -15.44 4.99 9.23
N PHE A 284 -14.72 4.12 9.98
CA PHE A 284 -15.03 2.69 9.98
C PHE A 284 -16.45 2.38 10.46
N LEU A 285 -16.94 3.11 11.48
CA LEU A 285 -18.33 2.95 11.93
C LEU A 285 -19.34 3.42 10.87
N LEU A 286 -19.08 4.57 10.25
CA LEU A 286 -19.91 5.11 9.17
C LEU A 286 -19.92 4.16 7.95
N ASP A 287 -18.76 3.64 7.55
CA ASP A 287 -18.59 2.64 6.49
C ASP A 287 -19.39 1.38 6.79
N ALA A 288 -19.30 0.86 8.01
CA ALA A 288 -20.04 -0.33 8.41
C ALA A 288 -21.57 -0.11 8.39
N TYR A 289 -22.05 1.07 8.81
CA TYR A 289 -23.48 1.41 8.65
C TYR A 289 -23.90 1.50 7.19
N ASN A 290 -23.06 2.11 6.35
CA ASN A 290 -23.31 2.24 4.91
C ASN A 290 -23.34 0.88 4.21
N TYR A 291 -22.35 0.04 4.43
CA TYR A 291 -22.30 -1.32 3.93
C TYR A 291 -23.52 -2.13 4.36
N PHE A 292 -23.92 -2.04 5.64
CA PHE A 292 -25.10 -2.73 6.13
C PHE A 292 -26.40 -2.22 5.48
N SER A 293 -26.50 -0.91 5.28
CA SER A 293 -27.66 -0.33 4.60
C SER A 293 -27.80 -0.86 3.18
N LEU A 294 -26.69 -0.99 2.45
CA LEU A 294 -26.66 -1.53 1.10
C LEU A 294 -27.17 -2.97 1.06
N LYS A 295 -26.75 -3.83 2.01
CA LYS A 295 -27.30 -5.20 2.13
C LYS A 295 -28.81 -5.22 2.34
N PHE A 296 -29.35 -4.26 3.08
CA PHE A 296 -30.80 -4.12 3.20
C PHE A 296 -31.48 -3.58 1.95
N ILE A 297 -30.85 -2.67 1.20
CA ILE A 297 -31.34 -2.19 -0.10
C ILE A 297 -31.40 -3.36 -1.10
N GLU A 298 -30.32 -4.13 -1.22
CA GLU A 298 -30.22 -5.31 -2.09
C GLU A 298 -31.30 -6.36 -1.77
N SER A 299 -31.57 -6.56 -0.47
CA SER A 299 -32.62 -7.50 -0.02
C SER A 299 -34.05 -6.93 -0.02
N GLY A 300 -34.26 -5.72 -0.59
CA GLY A 300 -35.58 -5.09 -0.69
C GLY A 300 -36.15 -4.54 0.63
N LYS A 301 -35.36 -4.55 1.72
CA LYS A 301 -35.78 -4.13 3.07
C LYS A 301 -35.52 -2.64 3.29
N TYR A 302 -36.18 -1.82 2.47
CA TYR A 302 -35.95 -0.38 2.37
C TYR A 302 -36.14 0.41 3.67
N SER A 303 -37.14 0.06 4.49
CA SER A 303 -37.37 0.72 5.78
C SER A 303 -36.20 0.53 6.76
N ARG A 304 -35.59 -0.66 6.79
CA ARG A 304 -34.42 -0.95 7.62
C ARG A 304 -33.17 -0.24 7.11
N ALA A 305 -32.98 -0.21 5.79
CA ALA A 305 -31.89 0.54 5.17
C ALA A 305 -31.95 2.03 5.55
N GLN A 306 -33.14 2.63 5.45
CA GLN A 306 -33.37 4.04 5.81
C GLN A 306 -33.04 4.31 7.29
N GLN A 307 -33.46 3.43 8.21
CA GLN A 307 -33.16 3.55 9.64
C GLN A 307 -31.65 3.48 9.93
N ILE A 308 -30.91 2.64 9.20
CA ILE A 308 -29.46 2.50 9.36
C ILE A 308 -28.74 3.72 8.80
N LEU A 309 -29.12 4.20 7.62
CA LEU A 309 -28.58 5.43 7.03
C LEU A 309 -28.85 6.63 7.92
N GLN A 310 -30.01 6.68 8.60
CA GLN A 310 -30.29 7.73 9.57
C GLN A 310 -29.28 7.74 10.73
N LYS A 311 -28.81 6.58 11.20
CA LYS A 311 -27.76 6.51 12.24
C LYS A 311 -26.43 7.06 11.73
N SER A 312 -26.07 6.72 10.50
CA SER A 312 -24.88 7.30 9.85
C SER A 312 -24.97 8.83 9.79
N ARG A 313 -26.15 9.36 9.39
CA ARG A 313 -26.42 10.80 9.35
C ARG A 313 -26.39 11.48 10.71
N THR A 314 -26.82 10.81 11.79
CA THR A 314 -26.72 11.39 13.15
C THR A 314 -25.28 11.54 13.62
N ILE A 315 -24.37 10.69 13.12
CA ILE A 315 -22.95 10.75 13.45
C ILE A 315 -22.25 11.82 12.60
N ARG A 316 -22.44 11.77 11.28
CA ARG A 316 -21.87 12.76 10.35
C ARG A 316 -22.90 13.10 9.26
N PRO A 317 -23.63 14.23 9.41
CA PRO A 317 -24.69 14.62 8.48
C PRO A 317 -24.25 14.83 7.03
N GLU A 318 -22.98 15.18 6.81
CA GLU A 318 -22.42 15.47 5.50
C GLU A 318 -21.50 14.35 4.99
N TYR A 319 -21.63 13.12 5.52
CA TYR A 319 -20.80 12.00 5.06
C TYR A 319 -21.25 11.53 3.67
N PRO A 320 -20.45 11.72 2.61
CA PRO A 320 -20.91 11.51 1.24
C PRO A 320 -21.43 10.11 0.91
N PRO A 321 -20.79 9.01 1.39
CA PRO A 321 -21.29 7.65 1.15
C PRO A 321 -22.70 7.39 1.69
N THR A 322 -23.09 8.09 2.76
CA THR A 322 -24.45 7.99 3.31
C THR A 322 -25.48 8.57 2.36
N TRP A 323 -25.15 9.68 1.71
CA TRP A 323 -26.01 10.33 0.74
C TRP A 323 -26.08 9.55 -0.57
N LEU A 324 -24.98 8.93 -1.01
CA LEU A 324 -24.99 7.99 -2.15
C LEU A 324 -25.94 6.82 -1.90
N ASN A 325 -25.83 6.17 -0.74
CA ASN A 325 -26.71 5.04 -0.40
C ASN A 325 -28.18 5.45 -0.22
N LEU A 326 -28.45 6.67 0.26
CA LEU A 326 -29.81 7.22 0.27
C LEU A 326 -30.34 7.43 -1.15
N GLY A 327 -29.52 7.94 -2.07
CA GLY A 327 -29.88 8.07 -3.48
C GLY A 327 -30.23 6.71 -4.10
N ALA A 328 -29.37 5.70 -3.89
CA ALA A 328 -29.62 4.33 -4.33
C ALA A 328 -30.92 3.74 -3.73
N LEU A 329 -31.17 3.98 -2.44
CA LEU A 329 -32.40 3.56 -1.76
C LEU A 329 -33.64 4.21 -2.39
N TYR A 330 -33.62 5.52 -2.66
CA TYR A 330 -34.75 6.23 -3.25
C TYR A 330 -35.02 5.81 -4.69
N LEU A 331 -33.97 5.57 -5.49
CA LEU A 331 -34.12 4.98 -6.83
C LEU A 331 -34.82 3.61 -6.78
N LYS A 332 -34.41 2.74 -5.86
CA LYS A 332 -35.05 1.42 -5.68
C LYS A 332 -36.50 1.51 -5.19
N LYS A 333 -36.88 2.62 -4.56
CA LYS A 333 -38.28 2.93 -4.18
C LYS A 333 -39.08 3.61 -5.31
N GLY A 334 -38.44 4.02 -6.41
CA GLY A 334 -39.07 4.77 -7.51
C GLY A 334 -39.13 6.29 -7.31
N SER A 335 -38.58 6.79 -6.20
CA SER A 335 -38.55 8.21 -5.81
C SER A 335 -37.38 8.93 -6.49
N LYS A 336 -37.57 9.36 -7.75
CA LYS A 336 -36.49 9.95 -8.56
C LYS A 336 -36.02 11.30 -8.03
N GLU A 337 -36.92 12.15 -7.57
CA GLU A 337 -36.59 13.50 -7.08
C GLU A 337 -35.74 13.45 -5.80
N GLU A 338 -36.13 12.61 -4.85
CA GLU A 338 -35.39 12.41 -3.61
C GLU A 338 -34.05 11.73 -3.83
N ALA A 339 -33.96 10.87 -4.86
CA ALA A 339 -32.69 10.30 -5.28
C ALA A 339 -31.73 11.37 -5.82
N LEU A 340 -32.21 12.24 -6.72
CA LEU A 340 -31.43 13.36 -7.25
C LEU A 340 -30.97 14.30 -6.13
N TYR A 341 -31.85 14.62 -5.17
CA TYR A 341 -31.49 15.40 -3.98
C TYR A 341 -30.41 14.71 -3.14
N ALA A 342 -30.50 13.39 -2.94
CA ALA A 342 -29.50 12.68 -2.16
C ALA A 342 -28.14 12.67 -2.88
N PHE A 343 -28.11 12.45 -4.19
CA PHE A 343 -26.87 12.50 -4.96
C PHE A 343 -26.25 13.90 -4.98
N SER A 344 -27.05 14.96 -5.13
CA SER A 344 -26.53 16.33 -5.05
C SER A 344 -25.89 16.64 -3.69
N ARG A 345 -26.49 16.15 -2.60
CA ARG A 345 -25.92 16.27 -1.25
C ARG A 345 -24.61 15.50 -1.08
N ALA A 346 -24.46 14.33 -1.73
CA ALA A 346 -23.21 13.57 -1.69
C ALA A 346 -22.08 14.36 -2.36
N LEU A 347 -22.35 14.94 -3.53
CA LEU A 347 -21.36 15.67 -4.34
C LEU A 347 -21.01 17.06 -3.78
N LYS A 348 -21.86 17.62 -2.91
CA LYS A 348 -21.54 18.84 -2.16
C LYS A 348 -20.49 18.61 -1.06
N GLY A 349 -20.33 17.37 -0.58
CA GLY A 349 -19.19 17.00 0.27
C GLY A 349 -17.91 16.95 -0.56
N ASN A 350 -16.73 16.99 0.07
CA ASN A 350 -15.45 16.92 -0.64
C ASN A 350 -15.47 15.79 -1.68
N ILE A 351 -15.41 16.15 -2.96
CA ILE A 351 -15.65 15.23 -4.07
C ILE A 351 -14.55 14.16 -4.16
N GLU A 352 -13.35 14.50 -3.71
CA GLU A 352 -12.22 13.59 -3.58
C GLU A 352 -12.49 12.46 -2.57
N ASP A 353 -13.25 12.75 -1.49
CA ASP A 353 -13.66 11.73 -0.50
C ASP A 353 -14.65 10.74 -1.12
N VAL A 354 -15.51 11.21 -2.04
CA VAL A 354 -16.47 10.37 -2.78
C VAL A 354 -15.72 9.38 -3.66
N PHE A 355 -14.79 9.85 -4.50
CA PHE A 355 -14.02 9.01 -5.41
C PHE A 355 -13.05 8.07 -4.68
N THR A 356 -12.41 8.54 -3.62
CA THR A 356 -11.53 7.70 -2.79
C THR A 356 -12.31 6.56 -2.13
N TRP A 357 -13.50 6.85 -1.60
CA TRP A 357 -14.35 5.83 -0.98
C TRP A 357 -14.83 4.77 -1.98
N ILE A 358 -15.23 5.21 -3.19
CA ILE A 358 -15.65 4.33 -4.29
C ILE A 358 -14.49 3.39 -4.69
N ARG A 359 -13.29 3.93 -4.90
CA ARG A 359 -12.09 3.13 -5.23
C ARG A 359 -11.78 2.10 -4.16
N TYR A 360 -11.87 2.50 -2.88
CA TYR A 360 -11.59 1.59 -1.76
C TYR A 360 -12.60 0.43 -1.68
N HIS A 361 -13.89 0.67 -1.92
CA HIS A 361 -14.94 -0.35 -1.74
C HIS A 361 -15.22 -1.20 -3.00
N ASN A 362 -14.94 -0.69 -4.21
CA ASN A 362 -14.89 -1.51 -5.43
C ASN A 362 -13.90 -2.67 -5.29
N ARG A 363 -12.81 -2.49 -4.52
CA ARG A 363 -11.84 -3.55 -4.20
C ARG A 363 -12.41 -4.71 -3.36
N PHE A 364 -13.42 -4.45 -2.53
CA PHE A 364 -14.02 -5.46 -1.63
C PHE A 364 -15.31 -6.06 -2.16
N SER A 365 -15.91 -5.47 -3.18
CA SER A 365 -17.19 -5.93 -3.72
C SER A 365 -17.27 -5.57 -5.20
N ASN A 366 -17.28 -6.59 -6.06
CA ASN A 366 -17.70 -6.48 -7.47
C ASN A 366 -19.16 -6.00 -7.62
N THR A 367 -19.88 -5.78 -6.51
CA THR A 367 -21.24 -5.25 -6.44
C THR A 367 -21.32 -3.72 -6.53
N TYR A 368 -20.21 -2.99 -6.39
CA TYR A 368 -20.20 -1.52 -6.41
C TYR A 368 -20.17 -0.90 -7.81
N SER A 369 -20.24 -1.70 -8.88
CA SER A 369 -20.57 -1.18 -10.23
C SER A 369 -22.06 -0.85 -10.34
N PHE A 370 -22.62 -0.13 -9.36
CA PHE A 370 -23.70 0.79 -9.72
C PHE A 370 -23.03 1.83 -10.60
N ASP A 371 -23.48 1.95 -11.85
CA ASP A 371 -22.90 2.87 -12.84
C ASP A 371 -23.02 4.33 -12.35
N ILE A 372 -22.11 4.75 -11.48
CA ILE A 372 -21.97 6.13 -11.03
C ILE A 372 -21.75 7.01 -12.27
N LYS A 373 -21.09 6.50 -13.31
CA LYS A 373 -21.06 7.10 -14.65
C LYS A 373 -22.46 7.39 -15.20
N LYS A 374 -23.41 6.45 -15.15
CA LYS A 374 -24.80 6.68 -15.58
C LYS A 374 -25.54 7.64 -14.67
N ILE A 375 -25.27 7.62 -13.36
CA ILE A 375 -25.87 8.56 -12.39
C ILE A 375 -25.35 9.98 -12.64
N LEU A 376 -24.03 10.15 -12.79
CA LEU A 376 -23.39 11.43 -13.07
C LEU A 376 -23.75 11.95 -14.47
N GLN A 377 -23.83 11.09 -15.49
CA GLN A 377 -24.34 11.44 -16.83
C GLN A 377 -25.80 11.92 -16.76
N ARG A 378 -26.62 11.29 -15.92
CA ARG A 378 -28.00 11.73 -15.71
C ARG A 378 -28.09 12.97 -14.83
N LEU A 379 -27.07 13.26 -14.03
CA LEU A 379 -26.97 14.51 -13.26
C LEU A 379 -26.38 15.65 -14.10
N SER A 380 -25.55 15.37 -15.11
CA SER A 380 -24.93 16.40 -15.98
C SER A 380 -25.93 17.13 -16.87
N GLN A 381 -27.18 16.68 -16.94
CA GLN A 381 -28.26 17.45 -17.54
C GLN A 381 -28.65 18.69 -16.71
N TYR A 382 -28.27 18.73 -15.43
CA TYR A 382 -28.44 19.88 -14.54
C TYR A 382 -27.14 20.69 -14.53
N GLU A 383 -27.25 22.01 -14.78
CA GLU A 383 -26.09 22.90 -14.96
C GLU A 383 -25.09 22.87 -13.80
N GLU A 384 -25.57 22.66 -12.57
CA GLU A 384 -24.79 22.59 -11.33
C GLU A 384 -23.91 21.33 -11.22
N PHE A 385 -24.19 20.30 -12.03
CA PHE A 385 -23.51 19.00 -11.99
C PHE A 385 -22.74 18.69 -13.28
N LYS A 386 -22.77 19.58 -14.27
CA LYS A 386 -21.97 19.46 -15.50
C LYS A 386 -20.48 19.42 -15.20
N GLU A 387 -19.97 20.39 -14.45
CA GLU A 387 -18.54 20.45 -14.07
C GLU A 387 -18.11 19.19 -13.32
N ILE A 388 -18.96 18.67 -12.42
CA ILE A 388 -18.72 17.47 -11.63
C ILE A 388 -18.62 16.19 -12.49
N TYR A 389 -19.46 16.07 -13.52
CA TYR A 389 -19.38 14.95 -14.46
C TYR A 389 -18.12 15.00 -15.33
N TRP A 390 -17.72 16.21 -15.75
CA TRP A 390 -16.49 16.42 -16.51
C TRP A 390 -15.22 16.13 -15.69
N ASP A 391 -15.17 16.56 -14.43
CA ASP A 391 -14.07 16.24 -13.51
C ASP A 391 -13.94 14.72 -13.28
N TYR A 392 -15.07 14.01 -13.13
CA TYR A 392 -15.07 12.54 -13.03
C TYR A 392 -14.47 11.88 -14.26
N LEU A 393 -14.92 12.25 -15.47
CA LEU A 393 -14.41 11.69 -16.72
C LEU A 393 -12.90 11.95 -16.85
N TYR A 394 -12.47 13.17 -16.56
CA TYR A 394 -11.06 13.58 -16.65
C TYR A 394 -10.15 12.81 -15.69
N GLU A 395 -10.59 12.53 -14.46
CA GLU A 395 -9.83 11.73 -13.50
C GLU A 395 -9.84 10.22 -13.82
N THR A 396 -10.90 9.70 -14.45
CA THR A 396 -11.00 8.26 -14.79
C THR A 396 -10.33 7.89 -16.11
N ASP A 397 -10.18 8.82 -17.05
CA ASP A 397 -9.56 8.58 -18.36
C ASP A 397 -8.04 8.32 -18.29
N TYR A 398 -7.40 8.49 -17.12
CA TYR A 398 -5.98 8.17 -16.94
C TYR A 398 -5.70 6.69 -16.62
N GLU A 399 -6.72 5.83 -16.41
CA GLU A 399 -6.51 4.39 -16.15
C GLU A 399 -7.19 3.44 -17.17
N ASP A 400 -8.18 3.89 -17.94
CA ASP A 400 -8.96 3.01 -18.85
C ASP A 400 -8.63 3.24 -20.35
N GLU A 401 -7.41 2.92 -20.77
CA GLU A 401 -6.97 2.96 -22.18
C GLU A 401 -7.60 1.86 -23.09
N TRP A 402 -8.73 1.23 -22.70
CA TRP A 402 -9.31 0.08 -23.44
C TRP A 402 -10.75 0.25 -23.96
N TYR A 403 -11.39 1.43 -23.83
CA TYR A 403 -12.81 1.58 -24.16
C TYR A 403 -13.15 2.38 -25.43
N TYR A 404 -12.29 2.36 -26.44
CA TYR A 404 -12.56 2.99 -27.74
C TYR A 404 -13.40 2.15 -28.74
N TYR A 405 -13.95 0.98 -28.34
CA TYR A 405 -14.52 0.03 -29.32
C TYR A 405 -16.03 -0.30 -29.22
N TYR A 406 -16.83 0.38 -28.38
CA TYR A 406 -18.27 0.07 -28.27
C TYR A 406 -19.21 1.28 -28.18
N ALA A 407 -18.82 2.44 -28.71
CA ALA A 407 -19.64 3.66 -28.70
C ALA A 407 -20.12 4.10 -30.10
N GLU A 408 -20.44 3.15 -30.97
CA GLU A 408 -21.13 3.42 -32.25
C GLU A 408 -22.39 2.54 -32.35
N ASP A 409 -23.38 2.82 -31.51
CA ASP A 409 -24.73 2.30 -31.73
C ASP A 409 -25.75 3.39 -31.35
N GLU A 410 -26.07 4.26 -32.32
CA GLU A 410 -27.04 5.37 -32.20
C GLU A 410 -28.49 4.89 -32.03
N GLU A 411 -28.77 3.58 -32.20
CA GLU A 411 -30.13 3.05 -32.20
C GLU A 411 -30.72 2.88 -30.77
N PHE A 412 -29.90 2.98 -29.72
CA PHE A 412 -30.38 2.85 -28.33
C PHE A 412 -30.96 4.15 -27.74
N LEU A 413 -30.66 5.31 -28.34
CA LEU A 413 -31.04 6.63 -27.83
C LEU A 413 -32.47 7.06 -28.20
N GLU A 414 -33.11 6.43 -29.18
CA GLU A 414 -34.49 6.77 -29.58
C GLU A 414 -35.58 6.10 -28.73
N ARG A 415 -35.24 5.15 -27.85
CA ARG A 415 -36.24 4.39 -27.07
C ARG A 415 -36.67 4.98 -25.74
N ILE A 416 -36.15 6.15 -25.35
CA ILE A 416 -36.64 6.90 -24.19
C ILE A 416 -37.12 8.27 -24.68
N GLY A 417 -38.20 8.24 -25.46
CA GLY A 417 -38.95 9.41 -25.87
C GLY A 417 -39.81 9.97 -24.74
N ASP A 418 -39.78 11.30 -24.68
CA ASP A 418 -40.82 12.26 -24.31
C ASP A 418 -41.46 12.30 -22.92
N GLY A 419 -41.45 13.53 -22.41
CA GLY A 419 -42.24 14.02 -21.30
C GLY A 419 -41.35 14.60 -20.22
N PHE A 420 -41.13 15.91 -20.24
CA PHE A 420 -41.33 16.83 -19.10
C PHE A 420 -40.79 18.21 -19.48
N GLU A 421 -41.68 19.06 -20.00
CA GLU A 421 -41.54 20.52 -19.95
C GLU A 421 -41.72 21.03 -18.51
N GLU A 422 -41.07 22.15 -18.26
CA GLU A 422 -41.33 23.19 -17.25
C GLU A 422 -42.21 22.81 -16.05
N ILE A 423 -41.60 22.78 -14.87
CA ILE A 423 -41.98 23.51 -13.65
C ILE A 423 -40.81 23.27 -12.66
N TYR A 424 -40.54 24.23 -11.77
CA TYR A 424 -39.46 24.31 -10.77
C TYR A 424 -38.22 25.13 -11.16
N TYR A 425 -38.44 26.40 -11.53
CA TYR A 425 -37.38 27.41 -11.61
C TYR A 425 -37.21 28.28 -10.35
N ASP A 426 -38.11 28.24 -9.37
CA ASP A 426 -38.12 29.26 -8.30
C ASP A 426 -37.59 28.85 -6.92
N ALA A 427 -37.30 27.56 -6.67
CA ALA A 427 -36.79 27.13 -5.35
C ALA A 427 -35.25 27.05 -5.28
N LEU A 428 -34.54 27.13 -6.41
CA LEU A 428 -33.08 26.92 -6.48
C LEU A 428 -32.27 28.23 -6.37
N VAL A 429 -32.90 29.38 -6.61
CA VAL A 429 -32.20 30.67 -6.73
C VAL A 429 -31.72 31.25 -5.39
N ASP A 430 -32.28 30.83 -4.25
CA ASP A 430 -31.95 31.44 -2.96
C ASP A 430 -30.74 30.82 -2.23
N ASN A 431 -30.35 29.57 -2.52
CA ASN A 431 -29.15 28.97 -1.92
C ASN A 431 -27.83 29.41 -2.60
N LEU A 432 -27.90 29.88 -3.85
CA LEU A 432 -26.73 30.30 -4.64
C LEU A 432 -26.19 31.70 -4.24
N LYS A 433 -27.00 32.55 -3.60
CA LYS A 433 -26.57 33.90 -3.16
C LYS A 433 -25.63 33.84 -1.94
N THR A 434 -25.73 32.81 -1.11
CA THR A 434 -24.95 32.69 0.13
C THR A 434 -23.54 32.14 -0.12
N VAL A 435 -23.37 31.24 -1.09
CA VAL A 435 -22.06 30.64 -1.43
C VAL A 435 -21.19 31.60 -2.27
N ARG A 436 -21.79 32.46 -3.11
CA ARG A 436 -21.04 33.45 -3.92
C ARG A 436 -20.45 34.61 -3.10
N ARG A 437 -21.04 34.98 -1.95
CA ARG A 437 -20.52 36.10 -1.13
C ARG A 437 -19.24 35.81 -0.36
N LEU A 438 -18.84 34.54 -0.21
CA LEU A 438 -17.61 34.17 0.50
C LEU A 438 -16.38 34.01 -0.41
N LYS A 439 -16.55 33.94 -1.74
CA LYS A 439 -15.44 33.75 -2.69
C LYS A 439 -15.08 34.99 -3.51
N SER A 440 -15.75 36.14 -3.32
CA SER A 440 -15.55 37.34 -4.15
C SER A 440 -15.12 38.60 -3.38
N LYS A 441 -14.11 38.51 -2.51
CA LYS A 441 -13.30 39.68 -2.15
C LYS A 441 -11.86 39.50 -2.63
N PRO A 442 -11.46 40.13 -3.74
CA PRO A 442 -10.07 40.22 -4.13
C PRO A 442 -9.38 41.35 -3.35
N THR A 443 -8.33 41.03 -2.61
CA THR A 443 -7.34 41.99 -2.11
C THR A 443 -6.53 42.50 -3.31
N ARG A 444 -6.79 43.74 -3.76
CA ARG A 444 -5.92 44.46 -4.70
C ARG A 444 -4.95 45.37 -3.93
N LEU A 445 -3.67 45.25 -4.30
CA LEU A 445 -2.54 46.10 -3.95
C LEU A 445 -2.46 47.34 -4.86
N GLY A 446 -1.97 48.47 -4.30
CA GLY A 446 -1.32 49.61 -4.98
C GLY A 446 -2.26 50.76 -5.41
N GLY A 447 -2.00 52.04 -5.18
CA GLY A 447 -0.90 52.76 -4.52
C GLY A 447 -1.02 54.29 -4.75
N LYS A 448 -0.35 55.05 -3.86
CA LYS A 448 0.18 56.42 -3.97
C LYS A 448 -0.69 57.67 -3.70
N ARG A 449 -0.24 58.34 -2.61
CA ARG A 449 0.05 59.77 -2.38
C ARG A 449 -1.12 60.75 -2.16
N LYS A 450 -1.15 61.32 -0.95
CA LYS A 450 -0.71 62.72 -0.66
C LYS A 450 -0.83 62.99 0.85
N GLU A 451 0.30 63.26 1.50
CA GLU A 451 0.30 64.10 2.70
C GLU A 451 0.07 65.56 2.27
N PRO A 452 -0.61 66.33 3.14
CA PRO A 452 -0.08 67.62 3.49
C PRO A 452 0.02 67.80 5.01
N HIS A 453 1.09 68.51 5.40
CA HIS A 453 1.37 69.05 6.71
C HIS A 453 0.21 69.83 7.34
N HIS A 454 0.22 69.84 8.68
CA HIS A 454 -0.18 70.85 9.67
C HIS A 454 -0.71 70.04 10.87
N SER A 455 -0.14 70.08 12.07
CA SER A 455 0.74 71.01 12.78
C SER A 455 1.33 70.31 13.99
#